data_AF-A0A8S2LNX2-F1
#
_entry.id   AF-A0A8S2LNX2-F1
#
_cell.length_a   1.000
_cell.length_b   1.000
_cell.length_c   1.000
_cell.angle_alpha   90.00
_cell.angle_beta   90.00
_cell.angle_gamma   90.00
#
_symmetry.space_group_name_H-M   'P 1'
#
loop_
_entity.id
_entity.type
_entity.pdbx_description
1 polymer ?
#
loop_
_entity_poly.entity_id
_entity_poly.type
_entity_poly.pdbx_seq_one_letter_code
_entity_poly.pdbx_strand_id
1 'polypeptide(L)'
;MGPDALSLWNTSRVPHFNIFHQHGTNSSGGVCVAIGKQLKGTRIEINVENTVIIDVNGFSETIRVIAFYWPVGQIMMLDDLEPYIIENIIITGDFNPSIIE
;
A
#
# COMPACT_ATOMS: atom_id res chain seq x y z
N MET A 1 -13.53 5.94 24.48
CA MET A 1 -13.36 6.19 23.03
C MET A 1 -11.86 6.24 22.80
N GLY A 2 -11.29 5.24 22.13
CA GLY A 2 -9.87 5.26 21.77
C GLY A 2 -9.59 6.39 20.78
N PRO A 3 -8.32 6.76 20.54
CA PRO A 3 -8.00 7.68 19.45
C PRO A 3 -8.65 7.14 18.17
N ASP A 4 -9.51 7.95 17.54
CA ASP A 4 -10.14 7.61 16.27
C ASP A 4 -9.03 7.13 15.33
N ALA A 5 -9.21 6.00 14.64
CA ALA A 5 -8.19 5.45 13.73
C ALA A 5 -7.72 6.51 12.70
N LEU A 6 -8.56 7.50 12.39
CA LEU A 6 -8.23 8.69 11.60
C LEU A 6 -7.05 9.51 12.17
N SER A 7 -6.87 9.56 13.49
CA SER A 7 -5.83 10.33 14.17
C SER A 7 -4.43 9.74 14.00
N LEU A 8 -4.29 8.41 13.85
CA LEU A 8 -2.97 7.77 13.70
C LEU A 8 -2.37 8.00 12.30
N TRP A 9 -3.20 7.93 11.27
CA TRP A 9 -2.78 8.16 9.89
C TRP A 9 -2.42 9.63 9.64
N ASN A 10 -3.19 10.56 10.23
CA ASN A 10 -2.95 12.00 10.07
C ASN A 10 -1.78 12.55 10.92
N THR A 11 -1.20 11.75 11.82
CA THR A 11 -0.10 12.18 12.72
C THR A 11 1.23 11.50 12.45
N SER A 12 1.30 10.52 11.54
CA SER A 12 2.49 9.72 11.28
C SER A 12 3.58 10.51 10.54
N ARG A 13 4.25 11.42 11.24
CA ARG A 13 5.52 12.01 10.81
C ARG A 13 6.65 11.10 11.25
N VAL A 14 6.93 10.06 10.46
CA VAL A 14 8.15 9.26 10.67
C VAL A 14 9.33 10.08 10.13
N PRO A 15 10.28 10.52 10.97
CA PRO A 15 11.43 11.30 10.51
C PRO A 15 12.18 10.56 9.41
N HIS A 16 12.71 11.29 8.43
CA HIS A 16 13.43 10.74 7.28
C HIS A 16 12.61 9.92 6.27
N PHE A 17 11.29 9.76 6.46
CA PHE A 17 10.45 9.05 5.49
C PHE A 17 9.34 9.94 4.89
N ASN A 18 8.97 9.64 3.66
CA ASN A 18 7.70 10.03 3.04
C ASN A 18 6.73 8.86 3.21
N ILE A 19 5.53 9.13 3.72
CA ILE A 19 4.53 8.12 4.05
C ILE A 19 3.40 8.16 3.01
N PHE A 20 3.07 7.00 2.47
CA PHE A 20 1.91 6.77 1.60
C PHE A 20 1.02 5.75 2.30
N HIS A 21 -0.27 6.04 2.40
CA HIS A 21 -1.19 5.10 3.04
C HIS A 21 -2.54 5.06 2.31
N GLN A 22 -3.27 3.97 2.49
CA GLN A 22 -4.68 3.89 2.18
C GLN A 22 -5.39 3.30 3.38
N HIS A 23 -6.48 3.94 3.79
CA HIS A 23 -7.31 3.40 4.86
C HIS A 23 -7.96 2.09 4.40
N GLY A 24 -8.08 1.15 5.32
CA GLY A 24 -8.70 -0.12 5.00
C GLY A 24 -10.21 -0.03 4.83
N THR A 25 -10.81 -1.06 4.24
CA THR A 25 -12.27 -1.20 4.09
C THR A 25 -12.96 -1.63 5.38
N ASN A 26 -12.19 -2.10 6.37
CA ASN A 26 -12.66 -2.42 7.72
C ASN A 26 -12.09 -1.44 8.76
N SER A 27 -12.59 -1.50 10.00
CA SER A 27 -12.25 -0.54 11.07
C SER A 27 -10.81 -0.62 11.59
N SER A 28 -10.06 -1.65 11.22
CA SER A 28 -8.72 -1.95 11.76
C SER A 28 -7.65 -2.18 10.69
N GLY A 29 -8.01 -2.02 9.42
CA GLY A 29 -7.15 -2.32 8.29
C GLY A 29 -6.59 -1.08 7.62
N GLY A 30 -5.78 -1.32 6.61
CA GLY A 30 -5.11 -0.29 5.84
C GLY A 30 -3.68 -0.71 5.54
N VAL A 31 -3.09 0.01 4.61
CA VAL A 31 -1.72 -0.25 4.17
C VAL A 31 -0.91 1.03 4.26
N CYS A 32 0.34 0.90 4.68
CA CYS A 32 1.30 1.97 4.83
C CYS A 32 2.58 1.61 4.12
N VAL A 33 3.11 2.52 3.30
CA VAL A 33 4.43 2.42 2.71
C VAL A 33 5.23 3.66 3.11
N ALA A 34 6.39 3.43 3.72
CA ALA A 34 7.34 4.46 4.09
C ALA A 34 8.57 4.33 3.20
N ILE A 35 8.95 5.41 2.50
CA ILE A 35 10.20 5.46 1.74
C ILE A 35 11.10 6.56 2.29
N GLY A 36 12.42 6.35 2.27
CA GLY A 36 13.36 7.39 2.70
C GLY A 36 13.17 8.68 1.90
N LYS A 37 13.28 9.85 2.53
CA LYS A 37 13.08 11.17 1.91
C LYS A 37 14.08 11.48 0.79
N GLN A 38 15.24 10.85 0.82
CA GLN A 38 16.22 10.89 -0.26
C GLN A 38 15.73 10.17 -1.53
N LEU A 39 14.76 9.26 -1.42
CA LEU A 39 14.10 8.60 -2.53
C LEU A 39 12.88 9.43 -2.96
N LYS A 40 12.67 9.56 -4.28
CA LYS A 40 11.52 10.28 -4.84
C LYS A 40 10.38 9.29 -5.07
N GLY A 41 9.39 9.30 -4.18
CA GLY A 41 8.18 8.50 -4.36
C GLY A 41 7.04 9.30 -4.99
N THR A 42 6.37 8.70 -5.95
CA THR A 42 5.13 9.21 -6.53
C THR A 42 4.03 8.18 -6.32
N ARG A 43 2.90 8.58 -5.75
CA ARG A 43 1.71 7.71 -5.65
C ARG A 43 1.10 7.52 -7.02
N ILE A 44 0.70 6.30 -7.33
CA ILE A 44 -0.18 5.99 -8.46
C ILE A 44 -1.59 5.93 -7.92
N GLU A 45 -2.46 6.79 -8.45
CA GLU A 45 -3.87 6.77 -8.11
C GLU A 45 -4.54 5.57 -8.75
N ILE A 46 -5.21 4.77 -7.92
CA ILE A 46 -5.83 3.52 -8.29
C ILE A 46 -7.18 3.38 -7.59
N ASN A 47 -8.05 2.55 -8.16
CA ASN A 47 -9.33 2.20 -7.57
C ASN A 47 -9.35 0.75 -7.08
N VAL A 48 -8.26 0.31 -6.45
CA VAL A 48 -8.19 -0.97 -5.73
C VAL A 48 -8.13 -0.65 -4.25
N GLU A 49 -9.07 -1.19 -3.49
CA GLU A 49 -9.14 -0.98 -2.05
C GLU A 49 -7.96 -1.66 -1.33
N ASN A 50 -7.64 -1.16 -0.13
CA ASN A 50 -6.56 -1.69 0.71
C ASN A 50 -5.18 -1.81 0.03
N THR A 51 -4.91 -1.01 -1.00
CA THR A 51 -3.71 -1.04 -1.85
C THR A 51 -3.06 0.34 -1.98
N VAL A 52 -1.73 0.37 -1.83
CA VAL A 52 -0.89 1.54 -2.12
C VAL A 52 0.10 1.15 -3.19
N ILE A 53 0.09 1.91 -4.29
CA ILE A 53 1.08 1.78 -5.35
C ILE A 53 1.91 3.05 -5.39
N ILE A 54 3.23 2.87 -5.33
CA ILE A 54 4.19 3.96 -5.44
C ILE A 54 5.27 3.62 -6.46
N ASP A 55 5.64 4.61 -7.26
CA ASP A 55 6.86 4.58 -8.05
C ASP A 55 7.98 5.23 -7.25
N VAL A 56 9.01 4.47 -6.94
CA VAL A 56 10.22 4.90 -6.25
C VAL A 56 11.31 5.19 -7.27
N ASN A 57 11.71 6.46 -7.32
CA ASN A 57 12.72 6.99 -8.24
C ASN A 57 13.97 7.43 -7.48
N GLY A 58 15.09 7.57 -8.19
CA GLY A 58 16.40 7.91 -7.62
C GLY A 58 17.45 6.81 -7.77
N PHE A 59 17.10 5.70 -8.42
CA PHE A 59 18.02 4.67 -8.89
C PHE A 59 18.23 4.80 -10.41
N SER A 60 18.98 3.88 -11.00
CA SER A 60 19.13 3.78 -12.47
C SER A 60 17.81 3.50 -13.18
N GLU A 61 16.87 2.84 -12.49
CA GLU A 61 15.54 2.50 -12.99
C GLU A 61 14.49 2.73 -11.90
N THR A 62 13.26 3.00 -12.30
CA THR A 62 12.13 3.13 -11.36
C THR A 62 11.79 1.77 -10.77
N ILE A 63 11.60 1.71 -9.45
CA ILE A 63 11.07 0.54 -8.75
C ILE A 63 9.64 0.83 -8.33
N ARG A 64 8.69 0.01 -8.75
CA ARG A 64 7.30 0.09 -8.28
C ARG A 64 7.12 -0.76 -7.03
N VAL A 65 6.47 -0.20 -6.02
CA VAL A 65 6.03 -0.97 -4.85
C VAL A 65 4.52 -1.02 -4.88
N ILE A 66 3.97 -2.24 -4.94
CA ILE A 66 2.55 -2.53 -4.70
C ILE A 66 2.46 -3.14 -3.30
N ALA A 67 1.92 -2.38 -2.38
CA ALA A 67 1.65 -2.83 -1.02
C ALA A 67 0.15 -2.98 -0.81
N PHE A 68 -0.31 -4.10 -0.25
CA PHE A 68 -1.73 -4.26 0.04
C PHE A 68 -2.01 -5.00 1.34
N TYR A 69 -3.26 -4.91 1.77
CA TYR A 69 -3.84 -5.68 2.86
C TYR A 69 -5.09 -6.37 2.34
N TRP A 70 -5.09 -7.70 2.26
CA TRP A 70 -6.27 -8.48 1.90
C TRP A 70 -7.01 -8.83 3.21
N PRO A 71 -8.22 -8.30 3.46
CA PRO A 71 -8.95 -8.63 4.67
C PRO A 71 -9.48 -10.05 4.63
N VAL A 72 -9.44 -10.75 5.77
CA VAL A 72 -10.01 -12.10 5.91
C VAL A 72 -11.48 -12.11 5.51
N GLY A 73 -11.87 -13.08 4.68
CA GLY A 73 -13.24 -13.26 4.22
C GLY A 73 -13.67 -12.34 3.07
N GLN A 74 -12.78 -11.46 2.58
CA GLN A 74 -12.98 -10.77 1.31
C GLN A 74 -12.32 -11.57 0.18
N ILE A 75 -12.87 -11.47 -1.03
CA ILE A 75 -12.23 -11.99 -2.24
C ILE A 75 -11.58 -10.80 -2.94
N MET A 76 -10.28 -10.89 -3.18
CA MET A 76 -9.52 -9.98 -4.02
C MET A 76 -8.98 -10.79 -5.19
N MET A 77 -9.01 -10.22 -6.39
CA MET A 77 -8.39 -10.86 -7.55
C MET A 77 -7.01 -10.26 -7.75
N LEU A 78 -5.96 -11.10 -7.77
CA LEU A 78 -4.61 -10.62 -8.10
C LEU A 78 -4.58 -9.98 -9.50
N ASP A 79 -5.49 -10.39 -10.40
CA ASP A 79 -5.67 -9.81 -11.73
C ASP A 79 -6.05 -8.32 -11.68
N ASP A 80 -6.65 -7.83 -10.59
CA ASP A 80 -6.91 -6.40 -10.40
C ASP A 80 -5.60 -5.59 -10.28
N LEU A 81 -4.49 -6.25 -9.97
CA LEU A 81 -3.15 -5.65 -9.91
C LEU A 81 -2.40 -5.72 -11.25
N GLU A 82 -2.85 -6.56 -12.19
CA GLU A 82 -2.19 -6.78 -13.49
C GLU A 82 -1.85 -5.49 -14.24
N PRO A 83 -2.76 -4.48 -14.34
CA PRO A 83 -2.47 -3.23 -15.05
C PRO A 83 -1.32 -2.41 -14.46
N TYR A 84 -0.91 -2.72 -13.22
CA TYR A 84 0.12 -1.99 -12.49
C TYR A 84 1.45 -2.74 -12.45
N ILE A 85 1.52 -3.98 -12.93
CA ILE A 85 2.75 -4.77 -12.96
C ILE A 85 3.75 -4.19 -13.95
N ILE A 86 4.99 -4.02 -13.52
CA ILE A 86 6.13 -3.61 -14.35
C ILE A 86 7.31 -4.56 -14.08
N GLU A 87 8.37 -4.45 -14.87
CA GLU A 87 9.56 -5.31 -14.73
C GLU A 87 10.25 -5.14 -13.36
N ASN A 88 10.45 -3.89 -12.91
CA ASN A 88 11.09 -3.57 -11.64
C ASN A 88 10.05 -3.34 -10.53
N ILE A 89 9.55 -4.44 -9.96
CA ILE A 89 8.45 -4.40 -9.01
C ILE A 89 8.73 -5.14 -7.70
N ILE A 90 8.19 -4.60 -6.60
CA ILE A 90 8.05 -5.25 -5.31
C ILE A 90 6.56 -5.37 -5.02
N ILE A 91 6.08 -6.59 -4.82
CA ILE A 91 4.72 -6.88 -4.38
C ILE A 91 4.80 -7.40 -2.94
N THR A 92 4.13 -6.72 -2.02
CA THR A 92 4.20 -7.04 -0.58
C THR A 92 2.87 -6.78 0.09
N GLY A 93 2.63 -7.44 1.21
CA GLY A 93 1.39 -7.26 1.94
C GLY A 93 1.04 -8.46 2.77
N ASP A 94 -0.13 -8.37 3.39
CA ASP A 94 -0.80 -9.52 4.00
C ASP A 94 -1.87 -10.02 3.03
N PHE A 95 -1.65 -11.21 2.49
CA PHE A 95 -2.49 -11.79 1.43
C PHE A 95 -3.75 -12.47 1.97
N ASN A 96 -3.83 -12.81 3.26
CA ASN A 96 -4.92 -13.60 3.88
C ASN A 96 -5.79 -14.39 2.88
N PRO A 97 -5.21 -15.32 2.11
CA PRO A 97 -5.95 -15.96 1.03
C PRO A 97 -7.10 -16.75 1.63
N SER A 98 -8.32 -16.44 1.19
CA SER A 98 -9.49 -17.24 1.56
C SER A 98 -9.43 -18.53 0.74
N ILE A 99 -9.48 -19.69 1.40
CA ILE A 99 -9.65 -20.96 0.71
C ILE A 99 -11.08 -20.95 0.15
N ILE A 100 -11.19 -20.88 -1.18
CA ILE A 100 -12.46 -21.21 -1.84
C ILE A 100 -12.55 -22.73 -1.80
N GLU A 101 -13.35 -23.27 -0.89
CA GLU A 101 -13.76 -24.68 -0.90
C GLU A 101 -14.81 -24.95 -1.97
#